data_AF-A0A2T6CPT7-F1
#
_entry.id   AF-A0A2T6CPT7-F1
#
_cell.length_a   1.000
_cell.length_b   1.000
_cell.length_c   1.000
_cell.angle_alpha   90.00
_cell.angle_beta   90.00
_cell.angle_gamma   90.00
#
_symmetry.space_group_name_H-M   'P 1'
#
loop_
_entity.id
_entity.type
_entity.pdbx_description
1 polymer ?
#
loop_
_entity_poly.entity_id
_entity_poly.type
_entity_poly.pdbx_seq_one_letter_code
_entity_poly.pdbx_strand_id
1 'polypeptide(L)'
;MNFRKKKHGGSLGFTLTEVALAIGLIAFCMLTLMALLPVGIASDQHTIQQSAAANIAATVLADLDATSPGSVSSLFGLERPASGASSSISHTVFLDENGARTGNVDADALPAESPRYRVYVEFTAPAGSANTPAVPVRILVTWPALADPEVSNPPANFTGSFEVISAMKKW
;
A
#
# COMPACT_ATOMS: atom_id res chain seq x y z
N MET A 1 -40.60 8.17 77.69
CA MET A 1 -39.33 7.85 77.01
C MET A 1 -39.62 7.55 75.55
N ASN A 2 -39.02 8.32 74.62
CA ASN A 2 -38.61 7.93 73.25
C ASN A 2 -38.64 9.12 72.28
N PHE A 3 -37.49 9.78 72.12
CA PHE A 3 -37.23 10.65 70.96
C PHE A 3 -36.78 9.77 69.78
N ARG A 4 -37.68 9.54 68.82
CA ARG A 4 -37.33 8.95 67.52
C ARG A 4 -36.55 9.98 66.69
N LYS A 5 -35.23 9.80 66.53
CA LYS A 5 -34.45 10.55 65.53
C LYS A 5 -34.82 10.05 64.13
N LYS A 6 -35.39 10.92 63.29
CA LYS A 6 -35.51 10.67 61.84
C LYS A 6 -34.16 10.89 61.17
N LYS A 7 -33.67 9.87 60.46
CA LYS A 7 -32.47 9.94 59.62
C LYS A 7 -32.86 10.68 58.33
N HIS A 8 -32.36 11.90 58.14
CA HIS A 8 -32.53 12.62 56.88
C HIS A 8 -31.61 11.95 55.85
N GLY A 9 -32.19 11.31 54.84
CA GLY A 9 -31.47 10.86 53.66
C GLY A 9 -31.02 12.09 52.90
N GLY A 10 -29.77 12.52 53.13
CA GLY A 10 -29.19 13.64 52.41
C GLY A 10 -29.11 13.31 50.92
N SER A 11 -29.77 14.11 50.09
CA SER A 11 -29.57 14.09 48.65
C SER A 11 -28.11 14.41 48.37
N LEU A 12 -27.37 13.42 47.87
CA LEU A 12 -25.99 13.57 47.40
C LEU A 12 -26.03 14.30 46.05
N GLY A 13 -25.99 15.63 46.09
CA GLY A 13 -25.86 16.48 44.90
C GLY A 13 -24.39 16.80 44.62
N PHE A 14 -24.02 16.89 43.34
CA PHE A 14 -22.69 17.35 42.94
C PHE A 14 -22.54 18.84 43.19
N THR A 15 -21.35 19.25 43.63
CA THR A 15 -21.01 20.66 43.79
C THR A 15 -20.81 21.33 42.43
N LEU A 16 -21.05 22.64 42.35
CA LEU A 16 -20.82 23.42 41.13
C LEU A 16 -19.37 23.27 40.62
N THR A 17 -18.41 23.22 41.54
CA THR A 17 -16.99 23.01 41.24
C THR A 17 -16.71 21.63 40.66
N GLU A 18 -17.35 20.57 41.16
CA GLU A 18 -17.23 19.22 40.59
C GLU A 18 -17.80 19.17 39.17
N VAL A 19 -18.97 19.76 38.96
CA VAL A 19 -19.61 19.80 37.62
C VAL A 19 -18.76 20.63 36.64
N ALA A 20 -18.23 21.78 37.07
CA ALA A 20 -17.38 22.63 36.23
C ALA A 20 -16.08 21.92 35.84
N LEU A 21 -15.43 21.22 36.79
CA LEU A 21 -14.25 20.40 36.50
C LEU A 21 -14.56 19.24 35.56
N ALA A 22 -15.70 18.57 35.76
CA ALA A 22 -16.14 17.48 34.89
C ALA A 22 -16.36 17.96 33.45
N ILE A 23 -17.03 19.11 33.27
CA ILE A 23 -17.24 19.69 31.95
C ILE A 23 -15.91 20.09 31.28
N GLY A 24 -14.99 20.70 32.04
CA GLY A 24 -13.66 21.05 31.53
C GLY A 24 -12.87 19.83 31.06
N LEU A 25 -12.90 18.74 31.82
CA LEU A 25 -12.23 17.49 31.47
C LEU A 25 -12.88 16.81 30.25
N ILE A 26 -14.22 16.78 30.19
CA ILE A 26 -14.95 16.23 29.04
C ILE A 26 -14.65 17.02 27.77
N ALA A 27 -14.66 18.36 27.85
CA ALA A 27 -14.34 19.22 26.70
C ALA A 27 -12.92 18.98 26.20
N PHE A 28 -11.95 18.86 27.13
CA PHE A 28 -10.57 18.53 26.78
C PHE A 28 -10.47 17.16 26.09
N CYS A 29 -11.09 16.12 26.64
CA CYS A 29 -11.12 14.79 26.00
C CYS A 29 -11.81 14.79 24.63
N MET A 30 -12.90 15.54 24.46
CA MET A 30 -13.56 15.64 23.14
C MET A 30 -12.64 16.30 22.11
N LEU A 31 -11.90 17.34 22.49
CA LEU A 31 -10.92 17.98 21.61
C LEU A 31 -9.82 17.00 21.20
N THR A 32 -9.30 16.19 22.12
CA THR A 32 -8.25 15.22 21.79
C THR A 32 -8.77 14.11 20.87
N LEU A 33 -9.99 13.61 21.08
CA LEU A 33 -10.60 12.62 20.20
C LEU A 33 -10.80 13.16 18.77
N MET A 34 -11.30 14.40 18.65
CA MET A 34 -11.48 15.03 17.35
C MET A 34 -10.15 15.27 16.63
N ALA A 35 -9.08 15.59 17.38
CA ALA A 35 -7.74 15.73 16.83
C ALA A 35 -7.14 14.39 16.37
N LEU A 36 -7.49 13.27 17.03
CA LEU A 36 -6.98 11.95 16.69
C LEU A 36 -7.72 11.28 15.52
N LEU A 37 -8.98 11.63 15.29
CA LEU A 37 -9.81 11.07 14.22
C LEU A 37 -9.14 11.10 12.82
N PRO A 38 -8.61 12.22 12.32
CA PRO A 38 -7.98 12.24 10.99
C PRO A 38 -6.72 11.36 10.92
N VAL A 39 -5.98 11.22 12.03
CA VAL A 39 -4.80 10.35 12.11
C VAL A 39 -5.20 8.88 11.97
N GLY A 40 -6.28 8.47 12.64
CA GLY A 40 -6.83 7.11 12.51
C GLY A 40 -7.24 6.79 11.07
N ILE A 41 -8.00 7.69 10.43
CA ILE A 41 -8.46 7.50 9.05
C ILE A 41 -7.28 7.40 8.07
N ALA A 42 -6.28 8.28 8.20
CA ALA A 42 -5.10 8.24 7.33
C ALA A 42 -4.29 6.94 7.51
N SER A 43 -4.16 6.46 8.75
CA SER A 43 -3.49 5.20 9.08
C SER A 43 -4.21 3.99 8.48
N ASP A 44 -5.55 3.97 8.57
CA ASP A 44 -6.37 2.90 7.98
C ASP A 44 -6.24 2.90 6.45
N GLN A 45 -6.31 4.08 5.81
CA GLN A 45 -6.12 4.21 4.37
C GLN A 45 -4.74 3.72 3.93
N HIS A 46 -3.68 4.08 4.66
CA HIS A 46 -2.32 3.61 4.37
C HIS A 46 -2.21 2.09 4.46
N THR A 47 -2.80 1.48 5.50
CA THR A 47 -2.83 0.02 5.68
C THR A 47 -3.57 -0.68 4.54
N ILE A 48 -4.70 -0.13 4.09
CA ILE A 48 -5.46 -0.66 2.96
C ILE A 48 -4.62 -0.63 1.68
N GLN A 49 -4.00 0.52 1.36
CA GLN A 49 -3.18 0.65 0.16
C GLN A 49 -1.95 -0.26 0.20
N GLN A 50 -1.28 -0.38 1.35
CA GLN A 50 -0.16 -1.31 1.51
C GLN A 50 -0.59 -2.77 1.32
N SER A 51 -1.74 -3.17 1.87
CA SER A 51 -2.25 -4.53 1.72
C SER A 51 -2.61 -4.84 0.26
N ALA A 52 -3.23 -3.89 -0.44
CA ALA A 52 -3.52 -4.00 -1.85
C ALA A 52 -2.23 -4.10 -2.70
N ALA A 53 -1.25 -3.23 -2.44
CA ALA A 53 0.03 -3.24 -3.13
C ALA A 53 0.82 -4.54 -2.90
N ALA A 54 0.79 -5.08 -1.68
CA ALA A 54 1.39 -6.37 -1.35
C ALA A 54 0.72 -7.51 -2.12
N ASN A 55 -0.61 -7.51 -2.21
CA ASN A 55 -1.35 -8.50 -2.98
C ASN A 55 -1.05 -8.40 -4.49
N ILE A 56 -0.96 -7.18 -5.02
CA ILE A 56 -0.55 -6.92 -6.42
C ILE A 56 0.85 -7.48 -6.66
N ALA A 57 1.84 -7.13 -5.82
CA ALA A 57 3.21 -7.60 -5.97
C ALA A 57 3.30 -9.14 -5.93
N ALA A 58 2.56 -9.79 -5.02
CA ALA A 58 2.49 -11.25 -4.95
C ALA A 58 1.87 -11.87 -6.21
N THR A 59 0.82 -11.25 -6.76
CA THR A 59 0.14 -11.72 -7.97
C THR A 59 1.03 -11.55 -9.20
N VAL A 60 1.74 -10.42 -9.31
CA VAL A 60 2.72 -10.16 -10.38
C VAL A 60 3.86 -11.17 -10.30
N LEU A 61 4.40 -11.40 -9.11
CA LEU A 61 5.46 -12.41 -8.92
C LEU A 61 4.98 -13.80 -9.34
N ALA A 62 3.77 -14.21 -8.93
CA ALA A 62 3.21 -15.50 -9.28
C ALA A 62 2.96 -15.66 -10.80
N ASP A 63 2.46 -14.62 -11.48
CA ASP A 63 2.27 -14.62 -12.94
C ASP A 63 3.63 -14.74 -13.66
N LEU A 64 4.64 -14.00 -13.20
CA LEU A 64 6.00 -14.08 -13.75
C LEU A 64 6.66 -15.44 -13.49
N ASP A 65 6.48 -16.03 -12.31
CA ASP A 65 7.01 -17.35 -11.97
C ASP A 65 6.36 -18.46 -12.81
N ALA A 66 5.06 -18.33 -13.12
CA ALA A 66 4.34 -19.23 -14.01
C ALA A 66 4.69 -19.03 -15.51
N THR A 67 5.25 -17.88 -15.87
CA THR A 67 5.61 -17.52 -17.25
C THR A 67 6.95 -18.15 -17.65
N SER A 68 6.98 -18.86 -18.78
CA SER A 68 8.22 -19.42 -19.30
C SER A 68 9.24 -18.33 -19.70
N PRO A 69 10.55 -18.61 -19.60
CA PRO A 69 11.57 -17.70 -20.11
C PRO A 69 11.36 -17.31 -21.58
N GLY A 70 11.52 -16.02 -21.91
CA GLY A 70 11.32 -15.50 -23.26
C GLY A 70 9.87 -15.44 -23.70
N SER A 71 8.93 -15.58 -22.76
CA SER A 71 7.49 -15.50 -23.01
C SER A 71 6.88 -14.30 -22.29
N VAL A 72 5.68 -13.93 -22.73
CA VAL A 72 4.90 -12.83 -22.16
C VAL A 72 3.93 -13.38 -21.13
N SER A 73 3.82 -12.69 -20.00
CA SER A 73 2.94 -13.07 -18.90
C SER A 73 1.48 -12.92 -19.29
N SER A 74 0.65 -13.87 -18.87
CA SER A 74 -0.73 -13.95 -19.36
C SER A 74 -1.66 -12.91 -18.73
N LEU A 75 -1.39 -12.54 -17.47
CA LEU A 75 -2.25 -11.65 -16.71
C LEU A 75 -1.88 -10.19 -16.93
N PHE A 76 -0.59 -9.87 -16.90
CA PHE A 76 -0.10 -8.49 -16.99
C PHE A 76 0.51 -8.13 -18.35
N GLY A 77 0.85 -9.12 -19.19
CA GLY A 77 1.49 -8.87 -20.48
C GLY A 77 2.97 -8.50 -20.37
N LEU A 78 3.64 -8.88 -19.27
CA LEU A 78 5.03 -8.52 -19.01
C LEU A 78 5.96 -9.53 -19.70
N GLU A 79 6.98 -9.07 -20.43
CA GLU A 79 7.94 -9.97 -21.05
C GLU A 79 8.94 -10.48 -20.01
N ARG A 80 9.14 -11.80 -19.97
CA ARG A 80 10.21 -12.41 -19.18
C ARG A 80 11.46 -12.60 -20.04
N PRO A 81 12.67 -12.22 -19.59
CA PRO A 81 13.90 -12.44 -20.33
C PRO A 81 14.11 -13.92 -20.77
N ALA A 82 14.61 -14.12 -22.00
CA ALA A 82 14.81 -15.43 -22.63
C ALA A 82 16.16 -16.06 -22.28
N SER A 83 16.21 -17.36 -21.92
CA SER A 83 17.37 -18.05 -21.30
C SER A 83 18.75 -17.50 -21.71
N GLY A 84 19.52 -16.97 -20.75
CA GLY A 84 20.89 -16.50 -20.96
C GLY A 84 21.08 -15.10 -21.53
N ALA A 85 20.03 -14.28 -21.64
CA ALA A 85 20.18 -12.85 -21.94
C ALA A 85 21.11 -12.14 -20.94
N SER A 86 21.76 -11.11 -21.46
CA SER A 86 22.88 -10.43 -20.81
C SER A 86 22.56 -8.98 -20.46
N SER A 87 21.32 -8.57 -20.70
CA SER A 87 20.84 -7.19 -20.52
C SER A 87 19.70 -7.17 -19.52
N SER A 88 19.73 -6.20 -18.63
CA SER A 88 18.61 -5.92 -17.74
C SER A 88 17.44 -5.36 -18.55
N ILE A 89 16.23 -5.77 -18.21
CA ILE A 89 14.99 -5.32 -18.85
C ILE A 89 14.06 -4.85 -17.74
N SER A 90 13.34 -3.75 -17.98
CA SER A 90 12.30 -3.29 -17.08
C SER A 90 11.00 -3.08 -17.83
N HIS A 91 9.90 -3.25 -17.10
CA HIS A 91 8.54 -3.03 -17.58
C HIS A 91 7.75 -2.21 -16.57
N THR A 92 6.89 -1.35 -17.08
CA THR A 92 5.90 -0.62 -16.29
C THR A 92 4.50 -1.02 -16.72
N VAL A 93 3.64 -1.27 -15.75
CA VAL A 93 2.21 -1.49 -15.99
C VAL A 93 1.39 -0.71 -14.96
N PHE A 94 0.29 -0.13 -15.42
CA PHE A 94 -0.65 0.60 -14.56
C PHE A 94 -1.85 -0.29 -14.26
N LEU A 95 -2.32 -0.23 -13.02
CA LEU A 95 -3.44 -1.04 -12.53
C LEU A 95 -4.51 -0.15 -11.89
N ASP A 96 -5.77 -0.56 -12.00
CA ASP A 96 -6.90 0.06 -11.31
C ASP A 96 -6.98 -0.36 -9.83
N GLU A 97 -8.04 0.06 -9.13
CA GLU A 97 -8.27 -0.27 -7.71
C GLU A 97 -8.49 -1.78 -7.48
N ASN A 98 -8.93 -2.51 -8.51
CA ASN A 98 -9.18 -3.95 -8.48
C ASN A 98 -7.93 -4.76 -8.84
N GLY A 99 -6.82 -4.10 -9.20
CA GLY A 99 -5.59 -4.74 -9.65
C GLY A 99 -5.63 -5.21 -11.10
N ALA A 100 -6.62 -4.78 -11.89
CA ALA A 100 -6.69 -5.06 -13.31
C ALA A 100 -5.87 -4.05 -14.11
N ARG A 101 -5.30 -4.47 -15.23
CA ARG A 101 -4.45 -3.62 -16.07
C ARG A 101 -5.25 -2.50 -16.73
N THR A 102 -4.75 -1.28 -16.57
CA THR A 102 -5.20 -0.08 -17.30
C THR A 102 -4.16 0.24 -18.37
N GLY A 103 -4.59 0.31 -19.62
CA GLY A 103 -3.71 0.62 -20.75
C GLY A 103 -2.80 -0.53 -21.20
N ASN A 104 -1.78 -0.17 -21.97
CA ASN A 104 -0.76 -1.07 -22.48
C ASN A 104 0.46 -1.10 -21.54
N VAL A 105 1.20 -2.20 -21.58
CA VAL A 105 2.51 -2.29 -20.91
C VAL A 105 3.47 -1.29 -21.54
N ASP A 106 4.28 -0.63 -20.73
CA ASP A 106 5.26 0.38 -21.14
C ASP A 106 4.63 1.57 -21.91
N ALA A 107 3.38 1.89 -21.61
CA ALA A 107 2.70 3.09 -22.08
C ALA A 107 2.37 4.01 -20.92
N ASP A 108 2.47 5.32 -21.13
CA ASP A 108 2.17 6.32 -20.11
C ASP A 108 0.71 6.23 -19.63
N ALA A 109 0.51 6.49 -18.34
CA ALA A 109 -0.81 6.48 -17.73
C ALA A 109 -1.68 7.62 -18.24
N LEU A 110 -2.89 7.28 -18.68
CA LEU A 110 -3.90 8.26 -19.08
C LEU A 110 -4.91 8.46 -17.95
N PRO A 111 -5.24 9.72 -17.56
CA PRO A 111 -6.24 9.98 -16.51
C PRO A 111 -7.60 9.36 -16.78
N ALA A 112 -7.99 9.22 -18.06
CA ALA A 112 -9.25 8.60 -18.46
C ALA A 112 -9.35 7.11 -18.08
N GLU A 113 -8.22 6.42 -17.91
CA GLU A 113 -8.17 5.01 -17.52
C GLU A 113 -8.25 4.82 -15.99
N SER A 114 -8.24 5.92 -15.22
CA SER A 114 -8.31 5.92 -13.76
C SER A 114 -7.31 4.97 -13.06
N PRO A 115 -6.01 4.98 -13.44
CA PRO A 115 -5.03 4.09 -12.82
C PRO A 115 -4.81 4.48 -11.36
N ARG A 116 -4.77 3.46 -10.49
CA ARG A 116 -4.56 3.62 -9.04
C ARG A 116 -3.14 3.28 -8.63
N TYR A 117 -2.60 2.18 -9.14
CA TYR A 117 -1.28 1.67 -8.84
C TYR A 117 -0.40 1.67 -10.08
N ARG A 118 0.89 1.96 -9.89
CA ARG A 118 1.93 1.75 -10.90
C ARG A 118 2.81 0.60 -10.44
N VAL A 119 3.00 -0.39 -11.29
CA VAL A 119 3.90 -1.51 -11.04
C VAL A 119 5.09 -1.36 -11.96
N TYR A 120 6.28 -1.32 -11.38
CA TYR A 120 7.54 -1.32 -12.07
C TYR A 120 8.26 -2.64 -11.77
N VAL A 121 8.57 -3.40 -12.81
CA VAL A 121 9.28 -4.66 -12.73
C VAL A 121 10.63 -4.50 -13.38
N GLU A 122 11.69 -4.87 -12.70
CA GLU A 122 13.05 -4.84 -13.21
C GLU A 122 13.71 -6.20 -13.06
N PHE A 123 14.17 -6.75 -14.18
CA PHE A 123 15.00 -7.94 -14.24
C PHE A 123 16.45 -7.49 -14.35
N THR A 124 17.26 -7.76 -13.33
CA THR A 124 18.69 -7.42 -13.40
C THR A 124 19.46 -8.58 -14.01
N ALA A 125 20.18 -8.32 -15.10
CA ALA A 125 21.05 -9.32 -15.71
C ALA A 125 22.16 -9.74 -14.74
N PRO A 126 22.50 -11.04 -14.67
CA PRO A 126 23.57 -11.49 -13.82
C PRO A 126 24.93 -10.96 -14.29
N ALA A 127 25.71 -10.42 -13.36
CA ALA A 127 27.08 -9.96 -13.62
C ALA A 127 28.03 -11.18 -13.78
N GLY A 128 28.16 -11.71 -15.00
CA GLY A 128 29.23 -12.64 -15.38
C GLY A 128 28.93 -14.14 -15.29
N SER A 129 29.38 -14.86 -16.31
CA SER A 129 29.34 -16.31 -16.60
C SER A 129 27.96 -16.98 -16.60
N ALA A 130 27.74 -17.85 -17.59
CA ALA A 130 26.50 -18.55 -17.97
C ALA A 130 25.85 -19.47 -16.89
N ASN A 131 26.30 -19.39 -15.64
CA ASN A 131 25.97 -20.31 -14.55
C ASN A 131 25.39 -19.65 -13.29
N THR A 132 24.81 -18.44 -13.39
CA THR A 132 24.05 -17.86 -12.28
C THR A 132 22.72 -18.62 -12.10
N PRO A 133 22.44 -19.19 -10.92
CA PRO A 133 21.32 -20.12 -10.73
C PRO A 133 19.95 -19.42 -10.58
N ALA A 134 19.94 -18.12 -10.32
CA ALA A 134 18.72 -17.34 -10.16
C ALA A 134 18.92 -15.92 -10.67
N VAL A 135 17.86 -15.34 -11.22
CA VAL A 135 17.88 -13.94 -11.67
C VAL A 135 17.01 -13.10 -10.76
N PRO A 136 17.57 -12.02 -10.19
CA PRO A 136 16.83 -11.17 -9.30
C PRO A 136 15.80 -10.38 -10.11
N VAL A 137 14.57 -10.43 -9.61
CA VAL A 137 13.47 -9.58 -10.04
C VAL A 137 13.14 -8.61 -8.92
N ARG A 138 13.04 -7.35 -9.27
CA ARG A 138 12.59 -6.29 -8.39
C ARG A 138 11.21 -5.87 -8.85
N ILE A 139 10.23 -5.94 -7.96
CA ILE A 139 8.86 -5.50 -8.20
C ILE A 139 8.61 -4.34 -7.24
N LEU A 140 8.34 -3.16 -7.80
CA LEU A 140 8.02 -1.95 -7.07
C LEU A 140 6.60 -1.53 -7.43
N VAL A 141 5.71 -1.51 -6.45
CA VAL A 141 4.33 -1.03 -6.59
C VAL A 141 4.25 0.34 -5.92
N THR A 142 3.76 1.35 -6.63
CA THR A 142 3.64 2.72 -6.11
C THR A 142 2.22 3.27 -6.30
N TRP A 143 1.83 4.20 -5.43
CA TRP A 143 0.56 4.91 -5.51
C TRP A 143 0.69 6.35 -4.98
N PRO A 144 -0.16 7.28 -5.45
CA PRO A 144 -1.10 7.13 -6.57
C PRO A 144 -0.39 7.08 -7.93
N ALA A 145 -0.87 6.27 -8.87
CA ALA A 145 -0.23 6.07 -10.18
C ALA A 145 0.00 7.38 -10.95
N LEU A 146 -0.98 8.29 -10.93
CA LEU A 146 -0.92 9.57 -11.66
C LEU A 146 0.06 10.58 -11.04
N ALA A 147 0.68 10.29 -9.90
CA ALA A 147 1.79 11.11 -9.39
C ALA A 147 3.05 10.99 -10.27
N ASP A 148 3.19 9.87 -10.99
CA ASP A 148 4.29 9.61 -11.91
C ASP A 148 3.78 8.80 -13.12
N PRO A 149 3.10 9.45 -14.07
CA PRO A 149 2.41 8.78 -15.16
C PRO A 149 3.35 8.33 -16.28
N GLU A 150 4.59 8.83 -16.32
CA GLU A 150 5.54 8.55 -17.40
C GLU A 150 6.33 7.26 -17.14
N VAL A 151 6.42 6.39 -18.15
CA VAL A 151 7.13 5.10 -18.03
C VAL A 151 8.64 5.20 -18.28
N SER A 152 9.09 6.32 -18.84
CA SER A 152 10.46 6.55 -19.33
C SER A 152 11.54 6.36 -18.27
N ASN A 153 11.20 6.50 -16.99
CA ASN A 153 12.10 6.41 -15.86
C ASN A 153 11.51 5.51 -14.77
N PRO A 154 12.36 4.92 -13.90
CA PRO A 154 11.89 4.27 -12.68
C PRO A 154 11.01 5.22 -11.85
N PRO A 155 9.98 4.71 -11.14
CA PRO A 155 9.09 5.54 -10.34
C PRO A 155 9.86 6.39 -9.32
N ALA A 156 9.64 7.70 -9.33
CA ALA A 156 10.28 8.67 -8.45
C ALA A 156 9.29 9.48 -7.61
N ASN A 157 8.09 9.73 -8.12
CA ASN A 157 7.08 10.54 -7.43
C ASN A 157 5.90 9.67 -6.98
N PHE A 158 5.80 9.40 -5.67
CA PHE A 158 4.70 8.63 -5.09
C PHE A 158 4.49 8.98 -3.61
N THR A 159 3.28 8.73 -3.11
CA THR A 159 2.95 8.92 -1.68
C THR A 159 3.25 7.67 -0.87
N GLY A 160 3.09 6.49 -1.48
CA GLY A 160 3.42 5.21 -0.87
C GLY A 160 3.98 4.24 -1.89
N SER A 161 4.76 3.29 -1.37
CA SER A 161 5.33 2.21 -2.16
C SER A 161 5.39 0.91 -1.39
N PHE A 162 5.46 -0.18 -2.14
CA PHE A 162 5.74 -1.51 -1.66
C PHE A 162 6.73 -2.18 -2.61
N GLU A 163 7.82 -2.71 -2.07
CA GLU A 163 8.90 -3.31 -2.87
C GLU A 163 9.15 -4.76 -2.45
N VAL A 164 9.29 -5.62 -3.45
CA VAL A 164 9.70 -7.02 -3.29
C VAL A 164 10.85 -7.29 -4.22
N ILE A 165 11.93 -7.84 -3.67
CA ILE A 165 13.02 -8.41 -4.46
C ILE A 165 12.98 -9.92 -4.28
N SER A 166 12.83 -10.64 -5.38
CA SER A 166 12.79 -12.10 -5.39
C SER A 166 13.83 -12.65 -6.36
N ALA A 167 14.17 -13.92 -6.18
CA ALA A 167 15.06 -14.65 -7.05
C ALA A 167 14.23 -15.67 -7.85
N MET A 168 14.06 -15.44 -9.15
CA MET A 168 13.32 -16.38 -9.99
C MET A 168 14.21 -17.54 -10.43
N LYS A 169 13.56 -18.71 -10.63
CA LYS A 169 14.22 -19.90 -11.19
C LYS A 169 14.89 -19.57 -12.52
N LYS A 170 16.08 -20.15 -12.73
CA LYS A 170 16.90 -19.96 -13.93
C LYS A 170 16.07 -20.03 -15.21
N TRP A 171 16.37 -19.09 -16.10
CA TRP A 171 16.04 -19.12 -17.51
C TRP A 171 17.25 -19.64 -18.26
#